data_AF-A0A4Y9ZUE7-F1
#
_entry.id   AF-A0A4Y9ZUE7-F1
#
_cell.length_a   1.000
_cell.length_b   1.000
_cell.length_c   1.000
_cell.angle_alpha   90.00
_cell.angle_beta   90.00
_cell.angle_gamma   90.00
#
_symmetry.space_group_name_H-M   'P 1'
#
loop_
_entity.id
_entity.type
_entity.pdbx_description
1 polymer ?
#
loop_
_entity_poly.entity_id
_entity_poly.type
_entity_poly.pdbx_seq_one_letter_code
_entity_poly.pdbx_strand_id
1 'polypeptide(L)'
;ATTYPAFAGTVRLVKRWLAAHWLLRSHVTEEAVELLCAHAFVGSGRAKAGQSDESVPASKERGFARVVAFLKDWDWANGVFVPIYEDKDVGAGQEGSRVVVTAGSKAVWTVATDFDKEGHMWTAEGPDNVVANRVKSLAQATWNVLQQGAESGSLDVKALFVHPVDDYDFVVQLDVSALPRYTQNILADPVVWARKGKYANLQRQSAALAAPVPRSGFDPAQMFWDDIKRVHADTLKIFYDPIGGDRFGAIWDPSLKQPRPFRVMNHFSSIPVTKDIEKTKDKDKALVVLNESAVLSEIIRLGSGIVKA
;
A
#
# COMPACT_ATOMS: atom_id res chain seq x y z
N ALA A 1 -18.41 16.09 0.81
CA ALA A 1 -18.59 15.49 2.15
C ALA A 1 -19.99 15.76 2.73
N THR A 2 -20.53 16.97 2.58
CA THR A 2 -21.89 17.33 3.04
C THR A 2 -23.01 16.57 2.31
N THR A 3 -22.84 16.29 1.02
CA THR A 3 -23.82 15.57 0.18
C THR A 3 -23.80 14.06 0.37
N TYR A 4 -22.66 13.49 0.77
CA TYR A 4 -22.46 12.04 0.89
C TYR A 4 -21.94 11.69 2.30
N PRO A 5 -22.83 11.50 3.29
CA PRO A 5 -22.44 11.31 4.69
C PRO A 5 -21.52 10.09 4.92
N ALA A 6 -21.70 9.02 4.15
CA ALA A 6 -20.90 7.80 4.29
C ALA A 6 -19.50 7.90 3.68
N PHE A 7 -19.23 8.89 2.82
CA PHE A 7 -17.98 9.01 2.06
C PHE A 7 -16.73 9.03 2.96
N ALA A 8 -16.71 9.91 3.97
CA ALA A 8 -15.56 10.03 4.86
C ALA A 8 -15.29 8.73 5.64
N GLY A 9 -16.34 8.01 6.02
CA GLY A 9 -16.21 6.69 6.65
C GLY A 9 -15.64 5.64 5.70
N THR A 10 -16.10 5.63 4.44
CA THR A 10 -15.58 4.74 3.39
C THR A 10 -14.11 4.99 3.11
N VAL A 11 -13.71 6.24 2.88
CA VAL A 11 -12.30 6.62 2.64
C VAL A 11 -11.41 6.13 3.78
N ARG A 12 -11.83 6.33 5.04
CA ARG A 12 -11.06 5.88 6.21
C ARG A 12 -10.91 4.37 6.26
N LEU A 13 -11.96 3.61 5.93
CA LEU A 13 -11.89 2.14 5.87
C LEU A 13 -10.96 1.67 4.74
N VAL A 14 -11.07 2.24 3.54
CA VAL A 14 -10.23 1.86 2.39
C VAL A 14 -8.77 2.23 2.63
N LYS A 15 -8.48 3.44 3.14
CA LYS A 15 -7.12 3.83 3.54
C LYS A 15 -6.58 2.87 4.61
N ARG A 16 -7.37 2.51 5.63
CA ARG A 16 -6.92 1.56 6.65
C ARG A 16 -6.66 0.17 6.07
N TRP A 17 -7.50 -0.30 5.16
CA TRP A 17 -7.34 -1.58 4.46
C TRP A 17 -6.06 -1.61 3.62
N LEU A 18 -5.82 -0.59 2.79
CA LEU A 18 -4.58 -0.48 2.01
C LEU A 18 -3.34 -0.33 2.89
N ALA A 19 -3.44 0.40 4.01
CA ALA A 19 -2.33 0.54 4.96
C ALA A 19 -2.00 -0.81 5.62
N ALA A 20 -3.03 -1.52 6.08
CA ALA A 20 -2.88 -2.86 6.68
C ALA A 20 -2.22 -3.85 5.70
N HIS A 21 -2.53 -3.73 4.41
CA HIS A 21 -1.91 -4.52 3.34
C HIS A 21 -0.59 -3.95 2.80
N TRP A 22 -0.01 -2.97 3.47
CA TRP A 22 1.32 -2.37 3.21
C TRP A 22 1.44 -1.63 1.87
N LEU A 23 0.33 -1.04 1.42
CA LEU A 23 0.20 -0.38 0.11
C LEU A 23 0.06 1.14 0.23
N LEU A 24 -0.63 1.63 1.26
CA LEU A 24 -0.89 3.05 1.45
C LEU A 24 0.42 3.81 1.72
N ARG A 25 0.62 4.95 1.06
CA ARG A 25 1.82 5.82 1.08
C ARG A 25 3.09 5.17 0.51
N SER A 26 3.19 3.85 0.57
CA SER A 26 4.31 3.11 -0.01
C SER A 26 4.25 3.11 -1.52
N HIS A 27 3.08 2.73 -2.06
CA HIS A 27 2.86 2.52 -3.49
C HIS A 27 1.58 3.16 -4.03
N VAL A 28 0.65 3.52 -3.14
CA VAL A 28 -0.60 4.20 -3.50
C VAL A 28 -0.73 5.46 -2.65
N THR A 29 -0.90 6.61 -3.29
CA THR A 29 -1.09 7.91 -2.63
C THR A 29 -2.44 7.99 -1.93
N GLU A 30 -2.56 8.86 -0.94
CA GLU A 30 -3.81 9.02 -0.21
C GLU A 30 -4.91 9.62 -1.08
N GLU A 31 -4.54 10.54 -1.95
CA GLU A 31 -5.40 11.25 -2.88
C GLU A 31 -5.97 10.32 -3.94
N ALA A 32 -5.15 9.40 -4.49
CA ALA A 32 -5.64 8.38 -5.41
C ALA A 32 -6.72 7.49 -4.74
N VAL A 33 -6.52 7.12 -3.47
CA VAL A 33 -7.53 6.35 -2.72
C VAL A 33 -8.82 7.14 -2.53
N GLU A 34 -8.73 8.43 -2.24
CA GLU A 34 -9.90 9.31 -2.09
C GLU A 34 -10.71 9.40 -3.39
N LEU A 35 -10.03 9.52 -4.54
CA LEU A 35 -10.68 9.57 -5.85
C LEU A 35 -11.34 8.24 -6.23
N LEU A 36 -10.67 7.12 -5.99
CA LEU A 36 -11.24 5.79 -6.19
C LEU A 36 -12.44 5.54 -5.28
N CYS A 37 -12.40 6.03 -4.04
CA CYS A 37 -13.57 6.02 -3.17
C CYS A 37 -14.68 6.90 -3.74
N ALA A 38 -14.36 8.09 -4.25
CA ALA A 38 -15.35 9.01 -4.80
C ALA A 38 -16.07 8.40 -6.00
N HIS A 39 -15.38 7.62 -6.84
CA HIS A 39 -15.99 6.88 -7.95
C HIS A 39 -17.20 6.02 -7.51
N ALA A 40 -17.17 5.42 -6.32
CA ALA A 40 -18.31 4.64 -5.80
C ALA A 40 -19.55 5.50 -5.45
N PHE A 41 -19.37 6.80 -5.20
CA PHE A 41 -20.43 7.75 -4.80
C PHE A 41 -20.91 8.64 -5.94
N VAL A 42 -20.00 9.09 -6.81
CA VAL A 42 -20.30 10.00 -7.93
C VAL A 42 -20.27 9.30 -9.29
N GLY A 43 -19.43 8.28 -9.45
CA GLY A 43 -19.25 7.54 -10.72
C GLY A 43 -20.41 6.61 -11.06
N SER A 44 -21.18 6.16 -10.05
CA SER A 44 -22.41 5.38 -10.21
C SER A 44 -23.64 6.24 -10.56
N GLY A 45 -23.48 7.58 -10.62
CA GLY A 45 -24.55 8.58 -10.62
C GLY A 45 -24.75 9.34 -11.93
N ARG A 46 -24.72 8.67 -13.09
CA ARG A 46 -25.68 8.96 -14.17
C ARG A 46 -26.33 7.64 -14.52
N ALA A 47 -27.35 7.29 -13.75
CA ALA A 47 -28.25 6.19 -14.07
C ALA A 47 -28.61 6.29 -15.56
N LYS A 48 -28.07 5.39 -16.39
CA LYS A 48 -28.64 5.16 -17.70
C LYS A 48 -30.08 4.76 -17.43
N ALA A 49 -31.01 5.56 -17.93
CA ALA A 49 -32.44 5.33 -17.76
C ALA A 49 -32.76 3.86 -18.08
N GLY A 50 -33.08 3.06 -17.05
CA GLY A 50 -33.46 1.65 -17.20
C GLY A 50 -32.58 0.60 -16.50
N GLN A 51 -31.46 0.94 -15.86
CA GLN A 51 -30.74 -0.01 -14.98
C GLN A 51 -31.14 0.17 -13.52
N SER A 52 -31.47 -0.96 -12.87
CA SER A 52 -31.86 -1.03 -11.45
C SER A 52 -30.84 -0.33 -10.57
N ASP A 53 -31.35 0.61 -9.79
CA ASP A 53 -30.73 1.47 -8.79
C ASP A 53 -29.56 0.81 -8.02
N GLU A 54 -28.32 0.95 -8.51
CA GLU A 54 -27.15 0.85 -7.63
C GLU A 54 -27.02 2.16 -6.86
N SER A 55 -27.98 2.38 -5.97
CA SER A 55 -28.08 3.56 -5.12
C SER A 55 -26.76 3.90 -4.44
N VAL A 56 -26.46 5.20 -4.36
CA VAL A 56 -25.28 5.76 -3.69
C VAL A 56 -25.10 5.12 -2.30
N PRO A 57 -23.89 4.69 -1.90
CA PRO A 57 -23.70 4.01 -0.62
C PRO A 57 -24.17 4.86 0.57
N ALA A 58 -25.17 4.36 1.30
CA ALA A 58 -25.71 5.02 2.50
C ALA A 58 -24.93 4.70 3.80
N SER A 59 -24.05 3.69 3.77
CA SER A 59 -23.19 3.31 4.89
C SER A 59 -21.74 3.16 4.47
N LYS A 60 -20.82 3.33 5.44
CA LYS A 60 -19.38 3.23 5.19
C LYS A 60 -18.96 1.82 4.78
N GLU A 61 -19.62 0.80 5.35
CA GLU A 61 -19.43 -0.62 5.07
C GLU A 61 -19.85 -0.96 3.64
N ARG A 62 -21.01 -0.45 3.19
CA ARG A 62 -21.46 -0.61 1.80
C ARG A 62 -20.53 0.09 0.83
N GLY A 63 -20.08 1.30 1.16
CA GLY A 63 -19.11 2.03 0.34
C GLY A 63 -17.77 1.30 0.24
N PHE A 64 -17.26 0.75 1.36
CA PHE A 64 -16.06 -0.08 1.35
C PHE A 64 -16.22 -1.32 0.46
N ALA A 65 -17.33 -2.06 0.61
CA ALA A 65 -17.61 -3.23 -0.21
C ALA A 65 -17.70 -2.89 -1.71
N ARG A 66 -18.29 -1.74 -2.07
CA ARG A 66 -18.32 -1.26 -3.46
C ARG A 66 -16.94 -0.93 -4.02
N VAL A 67 -16.09 -0.27 -3.24
CA VAL A 67 -14.72 0.03 -3.68
C VAL A 67 -13.93 -1.28 -3.87
N VAL A 68 -14.05 -2.24 -2.96
CA VAL A 68 -13.42 -3.56 -3.09
C VAL A 68 -13.93 -4.30 -4.33
N ALA A 69 -15.25 -4.32 -4.56
CA ALA A 69 -15.84 -4.91 -5.76
C ALA A 69 -15.30 -4.29 -7.04
N PHE A 70 -15.24 -2.95 -7.09
CA PHE A 70 -14.65 -2.22 -8.20
C PHE A 70 -13.19 -2.63 -8.42
N LEU A 71 -12.35 -2.59 -7.38
CA LEU A 71 -10.93 -2.91 -7.49
C LEU A 71 -10.66 -4.36 -7.92
N LYS A 72 -11.52 -5.32 -7.54
CA LYS A 72 -11.34 -6.73 -7.94
C LYS A 72 -11.53 -6.93 -9.44
N ASP A 73 -12.43 -6.17 -10.06
CA ASP A 73 -12.80 -6.31 -11.47
C ASP A 73 -12.21 -5.21 -12.36
N TRP A 74 -11.56 -4.20 -11.77
CA TRP A 74 -11.01 -3.08 -12.51
C TRP A 74 -9.96 -3.52 -13.55
N ASP A 75 -10.20 -3.12 -14.79
CA ASP A 75 -9.22 -3.13 -15.86
C ASP A 75 -8.59 -1.73 -15.98
N TRP A 76 -7.47 -1.54 -15.29
CA TRP A 76 -6.76 -0.25 -15.26
C TRP A 76 -6.20 0.16 -16.63
N ALA A 77 -6.15 -0.74 -17.62
CA ALA A 77 -5.76 -0.37 -18.99
C ALA A 77 -6.71 0.66 -19.62
N ASN A 78 -7.95 0.75 -19.13
CA ASN A 78 -8.94 1.75 -19.56
C ASN A 78 -9.00 2.98 -18.63
N GLY A 79 -8.24 2.98 -17.53
CA GLY A 79 -8.31 4.00 -16.50
C GLY A 79 -9.67 4.07 -15.81
N VAL A 80 -9.91 5.17 -15.09
CA VAL A 80 -11.22 5.50 -14.51
C VAL A 80 -11.40 7.01 -14.52
N PHE A 81 -12.62 7.46 -14.82
CA PHE A 81 -13.01 8.87 -14.72
C PHE A 81 -13.84 9.09 -13.46
N VAL A 82 -13.52 10.16 -12.71
CA VAL A 82 -14.19 10.53 -11.47
C VAL A 82 -14.72 11.96 -11.58
N PRO A 83 -16.04 12.13 -11.80
CA PRO A 83 -16.66 13.46 -11.92
C PRO A 83 -16.86 14.07 -10.52
N ILE A 84 -15.80 14.66 -9.97
CA ILE A 84 -15.82 15.25 -8.63
C ILE A 84 -16.21 16.73 -8.63
N TYR A 85 -16.23 17.38 -9.79
CA TYR A 85 -16.59 18.79 -9.91
C TYR A 85 -18.02 18.94 -10.43
N GLU A 86 -18.79 19.82 -9.80
CA GLU A 86 -20.13 20.18 -10.27
C GLU A 86 -20.00 21.05 -11.52
N ASP A 87 -20.12 20.46 -12.70
CA ASP A 87 -20.35 21.25 -13.89
C ASP A 87 -21.80 21.76 -13.89
N LYS A 88 -21.97 23.02 -13.47
CA LYS A 88 -23.27 23.71 -13.55
C LYS A 88 -23.73 23.99 -14.99
N ASP A 89 -22.87 23.80 -15.99
CA ASP A 89 -23.14 24.21 -17.38
C ASP A 89 -22.93 23.13 -18.45
N VAL A 90 -22.64 21.87 -18.10
CA VAL A 90 -22.51 20.81 -19.12
C VAL A 90 -23.82 20.05 -19.24
N GLY A 91 -24.62 20.50 -20.21
CA GLY A 91 -25.89 19.90 -20.62
C GLY A 91 -25.82 18.37 -20.69
N ALA A 92 -26.94 17.75 -20.30
CA ALA A 92 -27.20 16.33 -20.40
C ALA A 92 -26.84 15.81 -21.81
N GLY A 93 -25.68 15.16 -21.95
CA GLY A 93 -25.26 14.67 -23.26
C GLY A 93 -23.79 14.25 -23.41
N GLN A 94 -22.87 14.68 -22.54
CA GLN A 94 -21.51 14.12 -22.60
C GLN A 94 -21.50 12.72 -21.97
N GLU A 95 -21.50 11.71 -22.84
CA GLU A 95 -20.95 10.39 -22.57
C GLU A 95 -19.62 10.57 -21.82
N GLY A 96 -19.42 9.81 -20.73
CA GLY A 96 -18.28 9.96 -19.84
C GLY A 96 -16.99 10.15 -20.64
N SER A 97 -16.28 11.25 -20.38
CA SER A 97 -15.05 11.60 -21.09
C SER A 97 -14.17 10.37 -21.16
N ARG A 98 -13.97 9.83 -22.38
CA ARG A 98 -13.15 8.66 -22.61
C ARG A 98 -11.77 8.96 -22.03
N VAL A 99 -11.40 8.26 -20.97
CA VAL A 99 -10.09 8.42 -20.35
C VAL A 99 -9.05 8.04 -21.39
N VAL A 100 -8.23 9.01 -21.78
CA VAL A 100 -7.10 8.74 -22.66
C VAL A 100 -5.99 8.22 -21.76
N VAL A 101 -5.92 6.89 -21.64
CA VAL A 101 -4.83 6.24 -20.92
C VAL A 101 -3.56 6.45 -21.74
N THR A 102 -2.73 7.37 -21.24
CA THR A 102 -1.39 7.58 -21.78
C THR A 102 -0.44 6.72 -20.95
N ALA A 103 0.52 6.07 -21.60
CA ALA A 103 1.50 5.26 -20.88
C ALA A 103 2.40 6.17 -20.03
N GLY A 104 2.08 6.32 -18.74
CA GLY A 104 3.02 6.83 -17.75
C GLY A 104 4.20 5.86 -17.62
N SER A 105 5.43 6.36 -17.64
CA SER A 105 6.62 5.48 -17.75
C SER A 105 6.83 4.50 -16.57
N LYS A 106 6.14 4.69 -15.44
CA LYS A 106 6.31 3.88 -14.20
C LYS A 106 5.02 3.37 -13.55
N ALA A 107 3.88 4.02 -13.75
CA ALA A 107 2.63 3.69 -13.09
C ALA A 107 1.56 3.19 -14.07
N VAL A 108 0.70 2.29 -13.59
CA VAL A 108 -0.33 1.65 -14.43
C VAL A 108 -1.73 2.21 -14.19
N TRP A 109 -1.97 2.91 -13.08
CA TRP A 109 -3.27 3.50 -12.79
C TRP A 109 -3.42 4.87 -13.44
N THR A 110 -4.57 5.06 -14.10
CA THR A 110 -4.99 6.35 -14.63
C THR A 110 -6.33 6.71 -14.00
N VAL A 111 -6.35 7.79 -13.21
CA VAL A 111 -7.54 8.27 -12.48
C VAL A 111 -7.80 9.71 -12.90
N ALA A 112 -8.60 9.88 -13.94
CA ALA A 112 -8.90 11.18 -14.51
C ALA A 112 -10.05 11.89 -13.78
N THR A 113 -10.00 13.21 -13.75
CA THR A 113 -11.04 14.11 -13.23
C THR A 113 -11.28 15.23 -14.23
N ASP A 114 -12.28 16.09 -14.01
CA ASP A 114 -12.52 17.26 -14.87
C ASP A 114 -11.31 18.22 -14.89
N PHE A 115 -10.55 18.28 -13.79
CA PHE A 115 -9.35 19.09 -13.63
C PHE A 115 -8.09 18.42 -14.17
N ASP A 116 -7.93 17.11 -13.90
CA ASP A 116 -6.81 16.30 -14.38
C ASP A 116 -7.30 15.29 -15.44
N LYS A 117 -7.30 15.72 -16.70
CA LYS A 117 -7.77 14.90 -17.84
C LYS A 117 -6.83 13.77 -18.20
N GLU A 118 -5.54 13.93 -17.90
CA GLU A 118 -4.52 12.89 -18.12
C GLU A 118 -4.62 11.80 -17.04
N GLY A 119 -5.01 12.18 -15.82
CA GLY A 119 -5.30 11.25 -14.73
C GLY A 119 -4.05 10.70 -14.05
N HIS A 120 -2.95 11.46 -14.09
CA HIS A 120 -1.65 11.09 -13.53
C HIS A 120 -1.20 11.95 -12.36
N MET A 121 -1.95 13.01 -12.00
CA MET A 121 -1.56 13.95 -10.94
C MET A 121 -1.26 13.26 -9.60
N TRP A 122 -2.02 12.20 -9.28
CA TRP A 122 -1.87 11.44 -8.03
C TRP A 122 -1.44 9.98 -8.23
N THR A 123 -1.20 9.55 -9.47
CA THR A 123 -0.79 8.18 -9.79
C THR A 123 0.54 8.09 -10.53
N ALA A 124 1.21 9.20 -10.86
CA ALA A 124 2.47 9.19 -11.61
C ALA A 124 3.59 8.32 -10.98
N GLU A 125 3.70 8.32 -9.65
CA GLU A 125 4.74 7.58 -8.92
C GLU A 125 4.34 6.13 -8.57
N GLY A 126 3.10 5.74 -8.86
CA GLY A 126 2.58 4.40 -8.58
C GLY A 126 1.06 4.34 -8.49
N PRO A 127 0.49 3.13 -8.46
CA PRO A 127 1.19 1.84 -8.38
C PRO A 127 1.74 1.37 -9.73
N ASP A 128 2.76 0.51 -9.68
CA ASP A 128 3.25 -0.23 -10.84
C ASP A 128 2.43 -1.51 -11.09
N ASN A 129 2.80 -2.27 -12.12
CA ASN A 129 2.06 -3.47 -12.51
C ASN A 129 2.02 -4.55 -11.40
N VAL A 130 3.12 -4.75 -10.68
CA VAL A 130 3.21 -5.74 -9.59
C VAL A 130 2.28 -5.34 -8.45
N VAL A 131 2.32 -4.07 -8.05
CA VAL A 131 1.48 -3.55 -6.98
C VAL A 131 0.01 -3.54 -7.39
N ALA A 132 -0.33 -3.13 -8.61
CA ALA A 132 -1.71 -3.11 -9.09
C ALA A 132 -2.33 -4.51 -9.13
N ASN A 133 -1.58 -5.51 -9.61
CA ASN A 133 -2.02 -6.92 -9.56
C ASN A 133 -2.19 -7.39 -8.10
N ARG A 134 -1.29 -7.01 -7.19
CA ARG A 134 -1.43 -7.32 -5.77
C ARG A 134 -2.69 -6.70 -5.17
N VAL A 135 -3.00 -5.43 -5.48
CA VAL A 135 -4.25 -4.76 -5.06
C VAL A 135 -5.46 -5.55 -5.55
N LYS A 136 -5.47 -5.97 -6.82
CA LYS A 136 -6.56 -6.76 -7.42
C LYS A 136 -6.73 -8.12 -6.72
N SER A 137 -5.65 -8.85 -6.48
CA SER A 137 -5.66 -10.13 -5.78
C SER A 137 -6.18 -9.98 -4.34
N LEU A 138 -5.73 -8.95 -3.61
CA LEU A 138 -6.21 -8.66 -2.26
C LEU A 138 -7.69 -8.25 -2.26
N ALA A 139 -8.13 -7.47 -3.25
CA ALA A 139 -9.53 -7.10 -3.42
C ALA A 139 -10.40 -8.34 -3.70
N GLN A 140 -9.93 -9.26 -4.55
CA GLN A 140 -10.63 -10.53 -4.81
C GLN A 140 -10.73 -11.39 -3.55
N ALA A 141 -9.64 -11.54 -2.79
CA ALA A 141 -9.66 -12.28 -1.52
C ALA A 141 -10.60 -11.64 -0.49
N THR A 142 -10.53 -10.31 -0.35
CA THR A 142 -11.42 -9.54 0.54
C THR A 142 -12.88 -9.71 0.13
N TRP A 143 -13.18 -9.65 -1.17
CA TRP A 143 -14.52 -9.85 -1.71
C TRP A 143 -15.08 -11.24 -1.40
N ASN A 144 -14.26 -12.29 -1.57
CA ASN A 144 -14.65 -13.66 -1.25
C ASN A 144 -15.01 -13.82 0.24
N VAL A 145 -14.22 -13.22 1.15
CA VAL A 145 -14.52 -13.22 2.59
C VAL A 145 -15.82 -12.47 2.89
N LEU A 146 -16.07 -11.34 2.23
CA LEU A 146 -17.32 -10.59 2.38
C LEU A 146 -18.53 -11.39 1.89
N GLN A 147 -18.42 -12.13 0.78
CA GLN A 147 -19.47 -13.00 0.27
C GLN A 147 -19.76 -14.16 1.23
N GLN A 148 -18.73 -14.86 1.69
CA GLN A 148 -18.86 -15.96 2.66
C GLN A 148 -19.48 -15.46 3.97
N GLY A 149 -19.09 -14.28 4.45
CA GLY A 149 -19.67 -13.67 5.64
C GLY A 149 -21.15 -13.30 5.45
N ALA A 150 -21.55 -12.88 4.25
CA ALA A 150 -22.95 -12.60 3.92
C ALA A 150 -23.80 -13.88 3.86
N GLU A 151 -23.25 -14.98 3.35
CA GLU A 151 -23.93 -16.28 3.26
C GLU A 151 -24.03 -16.98 4.62
N SER A 152 -22.96 -16.96 5.41
CA SER A 152 -22.88 -17.62 6.72
C SER A 152 -23.46 -16.79 7.87
N GLY A 153 -23.71 -15.50 7.68
CA GLY A 153 -24.18 -14.58 8.71
C GLY A 153 -23.12 -14.22 9.76
N SER A 154 -21.88 -14.68 9.61
CA SER A 154 -20.76 -14.39 10.50
C SER A 154 -19.55 -13.93 9.69
N LEU A 155 -19.10 -12.70 9.93
CA LEU A 155 -17.97 -12.10 9.25
C LEU A 155 -16.82 -11.87 10.23
N ASP A 156 -15.68 -12.52 10.02
CA ASP A 156 -14.44 -12.14 10.68
C ASP A 156 -13.89 -10.86 10.05
N VAL A 157 -14.24 -9.73 10.66
CA VAL A 157 -13.81 -8.40 10.19
C VAL A 157 -12.29 -8.25 10.26
N LYS A 158 -11.60 -8.89 11.22
CA LYS A 158 -10.15 -8.74 11.36
C LYS A 158 -9.42 -9.38 10.19
N ALA A 159 -9.90 -10.53 9.71
CA ALA A 159 -9.33 -11.23 8.57
C ALA A 159 -9.22 -10.34 7.30
N LEU A 160 -10.13 -9.38 7.11
CA LEU A 160 -10.10 -8.44 5.99
C LEU A 160 -8.85 -7.53 5.98
N PHE A 161 -8.24 -7.33 7.14
CA PHE A 161 -7.09 -6.46 7.35
C PHE A 161 -5.81 -7.21 7.71
N VAL A 162 -5.83 -8.55 7.71
CA VAL A 162 -4.62 -9.34 7.94
C VAL A 162 -3.84 -9.45 6.62
N HIS A 163 -2.58 -9.02 6.65
CA HIS A 163 -1.72 -9.07 5.48
C HIS A 163 -1.01 -10.43 5.34
N PRO A 164 -1.10 -11.11 4.17
CA PRO A 164 -0.30 -12.29 3.90
C PRO A 164 1.18 -11.90 3.72
N VAL A 165 2.09 -12.65 4.32
CA VAL A 165 3.54 -12.37 4.32
C VAL A 165 4.36 -13.36 3.49
N ASP A 166 3.72 -14.38 2.92
CA ASP A 166 4.41 -15.49 2.26
C ASP A 166 5.04 -15.10 0.91
N ASP A 167 4.55 -14.02 0.29
CA ASP A 167 4.99 -13.54 -1.02
C ASP A 167 6.23 -12.62 -0.98
N TYR A 168 6.88 -12.46 0.19
CA TYR A 168 8.06 -11.60 0.36
C TYR A 168 9.33 -12.42 0.40
N ASP A 169 10.41 -11.92 -0.23
CA ASP A 169 11.73 -12.58 -0.13
C ASP A 169 12.25 -12.54 1.31
N PHE A 170 11.96 -11.46 2.04
CA PHE A 170 12.20 -11.38 3.49
C PHE A 170 11.26 -10.40 4.18
N VAL A 171 11.08 -10.62 5.48
CA VAL A 171 10.27 -9.78 6.37
C VAL A 171 11.11 -9.40 7.58
N VAL A 172 11.08 -8.13 7.95
CA VAL A 172 11.82 -7.61 9.11
C VAL A 172 10.82 -7.16 10.17
N GLN A 173 10.98 -7.72 11.37
CA GLN A 173 10.20 -7.33 12.54
C GLN A 173 10.85 -6.13 13.23
N LEU A 174 10.03 -5.12 13.56
CA LEU A 174 10.44 -3.96 14.33
C LEU A 174 10.17 -4.19 15.83
N ASP A 175 10.99 -3.58 16.67
CA ASP A 175 10.80 -3.55 18.11
C ASP A 175 9.67 -2.59 18.47
N VAL A 176 8.60 -3.17 19.02
CA VAL A 176 7.41 -2.47 19.50
C VAL A 176 7.74 -1.34 20.49
N SER A 177 8.81 -1.47 21.27
CA SER A 177 9.23 -0.46 22.24
C SER A 177 9.64 0.87 21.59
N ALA A 178 10.11 0.82 20.34
CA ALA A 178 10.53 1.98 19.56
C ALA A 178 9.37 2.59 18.74
N LEU A 179 8.22 1.91 18.63
CA LEU A 179 7.12 2.30 17.72
C LEU A 179 6.09 3.21 18.40
N PRO A 180 5.98 4.50 18.03
CA PRO A 180 5.00 5.40 18.63
C PRO A 180 3.56 5.10 18.22
N ARG A 181 3.36 4.49 17.04
CA ARG A 181 2.02 4.19 16.48
C ARG A 181 1.56 2.75 16.71
N TYR A 182 2.29 1.94 17.48
CA TYR A 182 1.93 0.52 17.66
C TYR A 182 0.50 0.32 18.19
N THR A 183 0.01 1.25 19.02
CA THR A 183 -1.37 1.29 19.53
C THR A 183 -2.44 1.31 18.42
N GLN A 184 -2.09 1.65 17.18
CA GLN A 184 -3.00 1.72 16.04
C GLN A 184 -3.03 0.40 15.25
N ASN A 185 -2.10 -0.53 15.50
CA ASN A 185 -2.00 -1.82 14.83
C ASN A 185 -3.29 -2.64 15.02
N ILE A 186 -3.76 -3.30 13.97
CA ILE A 186 -4.96 -4.17 14.00
C ILE A 186 -4.77 -5.36 14.95
N LEU A 187 -3.54 -5.87 15.03
CA LEU A 187 -3.14 -7.03 15.82
C LEU A 187 -2.29 -6.65 17.04
N ALA A 188 -2.36 -5.38 17.49
CA ALA A 188 -1.67 -4.97 18.72
C ALA A 188 -2.13 -5.81 19.92
N ASP A 189 -1.17 -6.09 20.81
CA ASP A 189 -1.45 -6.75 22.08
C ASP A 189 -2.48 -5.92 22.89
N PRO A 190 -3.61 -6.51 23.30
CA PRO A 190 -4.61 -5.83 24.14
C PRO A 190 -4.04 -5.17 25.40
N VAL A 191 -2.90 -5.66 25.91
CA VAL A 191 -2.18 -5.08 27.06
C VAL A 191 -1.78 -3.62 26.81
N VAL A 192 -1.54 -3.23 25.56
CA VAL A 192 -1.19 -1.86 25.18
C VAL A 192 -2.35 -0.88 25.36
N TRP A 193 -3.59 -1.36 25.20
CA TRP A 193 -4.80 -0.55 25.45
C TRP A 193 -5.33 -0.68 26.88
N ALA A 194 -4.84 -1.65 27.65
CA ALA A 194 -5.28 -1.85 29.02
C ALA A 194 -4.92 -0.65 29.90
N ARG A 195 -5.92 -0.07 30.57
CA ARG A 195 -5.70 1.01 31.55
C ARG A 195 -4.92 0.46 32.74
N LYS A 196 -3.61 0.69 32.77
CA LYS A 196 -2.78 0.40 33.94
C LYS A 196 -2.78 1.60 34.89
N GLY A 197 -3.61 1.53 35.94
CA GLY A 197 -3.57 2.47 37.07
C GLY A 197 -4.92 3.10 37.45
N LYS A 198 -5.06 3.43 38.73
CA LYS A 198 -6.26 4.05 39.32
C LYS A 198 -6.44 5.53 38.97
N TYR A 199 -5.38 6.22 38.55
CA TYR A 199 -5.40 7.65 38.23
C TYR A 199 -4.73 7.92 36.88
N ALA A 200 -5.35 8.77 36.06
CA ALA A 200 -4.92 9.08 34.69
C ALA A 200 -3.53 9.74 34.60
N ASN A 201 -3.08 10.40 35.67
CA ASN A 201 -1.78 11.06 35.80
C ASN A 201 -0.66 10.15 36.34
N LEU A 202 -1.01 8.95 36.84
CA LEU A 202 -0.09 7.99 37.47
C LEU A 202 0.13 6.76 36.57
N GLN A 203 -0.03 6.90 35.25
CA GLN A 203 0.36 5.89 34.28
C GLN A 203 1.88 5.72 34.34
N ARG A 204 2.29 4.91 35.32
CA ARG A 204 3.67 4.60 35.67
C ARG A 204 4.29 3.87 34.49
N GLN A 205 5.39 4.43 34.02
CA GLN A 205 6.52 3.79 33.35
C GLN A 205 6.68 2.33 33.81
N SER A 206 6.02 1.38 33.16
CA SER A 206 6.40 -0.03 33.23
C SER A 206 7.41 -0.25 32.10
N ALA A 207 8.69 -0.30 32.46
CA ALA A 207 9.85 -0.27 31.58
C ALA A 207 9.89 -1.35 30.47
N ALA A 208 9.03 -2.38 30.51
CA ALA A 208 9.04 -3.48 29.56
C ALA A 208 8.11 -3.29 28.34
N LEU A 209 7.09 -2.43 28.43
CA LEU A 209 6.07 -2.21 27.39
C LEU A 209 5.55 -0.75 27.37
N ALA A 210 6.31 0.18 27.93
CA ALA A 210 5.95 1.59 27.92
C ALA A 210 6.00 2.08 26.46
N ALA A 211 4.84 2.40 25.89
CA ALA A 211 4.76 3.07 24.61
C ALA A 211 5.71 4.27 24.63
N PRO A 212 6.56 4.44 23.60
CA PRO A 212 7.56 5.50 23.61
C PRO A 212 6.86 6.85 23.75
N VAL A 213 7.45 7.75 24.56
CA VAL A 213 6.91 9.09 24.80
C VAL A 213 6.67 9.75 23.44
N PRO A 214 5.42 10.11 23.08
CA PRO A 214 5.13 10.70 21.79
C PRO A 214 5.92 12.01 21.65
N ARG A 215 6.87 12.03 20.71
CA ARG A 215 7.61 13.22 20.34
C ARG A 215 7.02 13.73 19.04
N SER A 216 6.66 15.01 19.02
CA SER A 216 6.09 15.63 17.82
C SER A 216 7.05 15.49 16.64
N GLY A 217 6.55 15.00 15.50
CA GLY A 217 7.34 14.81 14.28
C GLY A 217 8.38 13.69 14.31
N PHE A 218 8.50 12.93 15.40
CA PHE A 218 9.47 11.84 15.52
C PHE A 218 8.77 10.49 15.43
N ASP A 219 8.88 9.85 14.27
CA ASP A 219 8.40 8.49 14.02
C ASP A 219 9.56 7.66 13.47
N PRO A 220 10.29 6.92 14.32
CA PRO A 220 11.51 6.23 13.92
C PRO A 220 11.24 5.15 12.86
N ALA A 221 10.07 4.52 12.85
CA ALA A 221 9.73 3.51 11.85
C ALA A 221 9.49 4.14 10.47
N GLN A 222 8.77 5.26 10.44
CA GLN A 222 8.55 6.02 9.20
C GLN A 222 9.87 6.57 8.66
N MET A 223 10.71 7.18 9.51
CA MET A 223 12.02 7.70 9.11
C MET A 223 12.95 6.59 8.59
N PHE A 224 12.98 5.44 9.28
CA PHE A 224 13.75 4.28 8.84
C PHE A 224 13.26 3.77 7.48
N TRP A 225 11.94 3.66 7.29
CA TRP A 225 11.37 3.28 6.01
C TRP A 225 11.74 4.26 4.89
N ASP A 226 11.66 5.57 5.12
CA ASP A 226 12.05 6.61 4.16
C ASP A 226 13.52 6.47 3.75
N ASP A 227 14.41 6.17 4.70
CA ASP A 227 15.82 5.95 4.45
C ASP A 227 16.08 4.67 3.63
N ILE A 228 15.48 3.53 3.97
CA ILE A 228 15.68 2.29 3.21
C ILE A 228 15.09 2.43 1.80
N LYS A 229 13.90 3.04 1.66
CA LYS A 229 13.26 3.30 0.37
C LYS A 229 14.18 4.14 -0.54
N ARG A 230 14.88 5.12 0.03
CA ARG A 230 15.81 5.99 -0.70
C ARG A 230 17.12 5.27 -1.04
N VAL A 231 17.73 4.56 -0.09
CA VAL A 231 19.05 3.94 -0.25
C VAL A 231 19.00 2.71 -1.15
N HIS A 232 17.92 1.93 -1.08
CA HIS A 232 17.80 0.66 -1.80
C HIS A 232 16.74 0.67 -2.91
N ALA A 233 16.36 1.85 -3.42
CA ALA A 233 15.38 2.01 -4.50
C ALA A 233 15.69 1.15 -5.74
N ASP A 234 16.98 1.04 -6.08
CA ASP A 234 17.45 0.27 -7.24
C ASP A 234 17.62 -1.22 -6.96
N THR A 235 17.52 -1.65 -5.69
CA THR A 235 17.84 -3.02 -5.26
C THR A 235 16.61 -3.83 -4.90
N LEU A 236 15.66 -3.22 -4.20
CA LEU A 236 14.52 -3.91 -3.61
C LEU A 236 13.30 -3.00 -3.53
N LYS A 237 12.13 -3.62 -3.45
CA LYS A 237 10.86 -2.95 -3.25
C LYS A 237 10.32 -3.28 -1.87
N ILE A 238 10.03 -2.25 -1.09
CA ILE A 238 9.62 -2.35 0.33
C ILE A 238 8.13 -2.09 0.46
N PHE A 239 7.50 -2.78 1.40
CA PHE A 239 6.10 -2.68 1.73
C PHE A 239 5.98 -2.53 3.25
N TYR A 240 5.34 -1.46 3.71
CA TYR A 240 5.17 -1.14 5.13
C TYR A 240 3.76 -0.57 5.42
N ASP A 241 3.23 -0.83 6.63
CA ASP A 241 2.00 -0.20 7.14
C ASP A 241 2.33 1.10 7.91
N PRO A 242 2.03 2.30 7.35
CA PRO A 242 2.27 3.57 8.03
C PRO A 242 1.33 3.83 9.23
N ILE A 243 0.32 2.98 9.46
CA ILE A 243 -0.70 3.10 10.51
C ILE A 243 -0.52 1.98 11.55
N GLY A 244 0.64 1.99 12.21
CA GLY A 244 0.95 1.10 13.33
C GLY A 244 1.60 -0.22 12.94
N GLY A 245 2.12 -0.35 11.71
CA GLY A 245 2.90 -1.52 11.29
C GLY A 245 4.06 -1.80 12.22
N ASP A 246 4.17 -3.06 12.63
CA ASP A 246 5.25 -3.58 13.47
C ASP A 246 6.31 -4.35 12.67
N ARG A 247 6.12 -4.46 11.36
CA ARG A 247 6.99 -5.21 10.45
C ARG A 247 6.90 -4.62 9.04
N PHE A 248 7.89 -4.89 8.21
CA PHE A 248 7.86 -4.58 6.79
C PHE A 248 8.37 -5.75 5.98
N GLY A 249 7.88 -5.89 4.74
CA GLY A 249 8.32 -6.90 3.79
C GLY A 249 9.07 -6.27 2.64
N ALA A 250 9.99 -7.02 2.04
CA ALA A 250 10.71 -6.59 0.86
C ALA A 250 10.79 -7.70 -0.20
N ILE A 251 10.84 -7.27 -1.46
CA ILE A 251 11.01 -8.13 -2.63
C ILE A 251 12.22 -7.61 -3.40
N TRP A 252 13.16 -8.50 -3.72
CA TRP A 252 14.32 -8.16 -4.55
C TRP A 252 13.88 -7.83 -5.98
N ASP A 253 14.56 -6.91 -6.64
CA ASP A 253 14.35 -6.74 -8.08
C ASP A 253 14.75 -8.06 -8.80
N PRO A 254 13.81 -8.76 -9.47
CA PRO A 254 14.11 -10.00 -10.16
C PRO A 254 15.18 -9.81 -11.25
N SER A 255 15.34 -8.58 -11.76
CA SER A 255 16.36 -8.24 -12.74
C SER A 255 17.78 -8.41 -12.20
N LEU A 256 17.99 -8.23 -10.88
CA LEU A 256 19.29 -8.31 -10.22
C LEU A 256 19.72 -9.72 -9.82
N LYS A 257 18.80 -10.70 -9.89
CA LYS A 257 19.12 -12.12 -9.68
C LYS A 257 19.96 -12.71 -10.83
N GLN A 258 19.94 -12.08 -12.01
CA GLN A 258 20.70 -12.51 -13.17
C GLN A 258 22.15 -11.98 -13.13
N PRO A 259 23.17 -12.80 -13.48
CA PRO A 259 24.55 -12.33 -13.56
C PRO A 259 24.74 -11.22 -14.59
N ARG A 260 25.40 -10.13 -14.20
CA ARG A 260 25.64 -8.95 -15.04
C ARG A 260 27.13 -8.56 -15.04
N PRO A 261 27.64 -7.93 -16.10
CA PRO A 261 29.01 -7.41 -16.08
C PRO A 261 29.15 -6.31 -15.02
N PHE A 262 30.26 -6.32 -14.29
CA PHE A 262 30.58 -5.28 -13.30
C PHE A 262 30.67 -3.90 -13.97
N ARG A 263 30.03 -2.90 -13.36
CA ARG A 263 30.16 -1.47 -13.71
C ARG A 263 30.24 -0.66 -12.43
N VAL A 264 30.99 0.44 -12.47
CA VAL A 264 31.25 1.32 -11.29
C VAL A 264 29.97 1.94 -10.72
N MET A 265 28.98 2.24 -11.57
CA MET A 265 27.70 2.86 -11.19
C MET A 265 26.54 1.86 -11.25
N ASN A 266 26.71 0.68 -10.65
CA ASN A 266 25.65 -0.32 -10.60
C ASN A 266 24.57 -0.01 -9.54
N HIS A 267 24.79 0.91 -8.60
CA HIS A 267 23.82 1.34 -7.56
C HIS A 267 23.27 0.22 -6.64
N PHE A 268 23.87 -0.98 -6.65
CA PHE A 268 23.54 -2.07 -5.73
C PHE A 268 24.79 -2.77 -5.20
N SER A 269 24.67 -3.41 -4.03
CA SER A 269 25.74 -4.21 -3.43
C SER A 269 25.91 -5.53 -4.17
N SER A 270 27.08 -5.80 -4.73
CA SER A 270 27.30 -6.95 -5.62
C SER A 270 28.44 -7.84 -5.16
N ILE A 271 28.34 -9.15 -5.41
CA ILE A 271 29.37 -10.15 -5.18
C ILE A 271 29.81 -10.77 -6.52
N PRO A 272 31.13 -11.05 -6.73
CA PRO A 272 31.58 -11.72 -7.94
C PRO A 272 31.04 -13.15 -8.02
N VAL A 273 30.68 -13.59 -9.24
CA VAL A 273 30.27 -14.98 -9.49
C VAL A 273 31.50 -15.83 -9.71
N THR A 274 31.88 -16.64 -8.72
CA THR A 274 32.89 -17.70 -8.85
C THR A 274 32.27 -18.92 -9.53
N LYS A 275 31.90 -18.82 -10.80
CA LYS A 275 31.65 -20.04 -11.59
C LYS A 275 33.00 -20.59 -12.05
N ASP A 276 33.20 -21.89 -11.88
CA ASP A 276 34.35 -22.61 -12.41
C ASP A 276 34.55 -22.22 -13.88
N ILE A 277 35.74 -21.69 -14.16
CA ILE A 277 36.14 -20.98 -15.38
C ILE A 277 36.12 -21.88 -16.64
N GLU A 278 35.65 -23.12 -16.56
CA GLU A 278 35.94 -24.12 -17.59
C GLU A 278 35.04 -24.13 -18.83
N LYS A 279 33.86 -23.51 -18.87
CA LYS A 279 32.95 -23.71 -20.03
C LYS A 279 32.18 -22.50 -20.52
N THR A 280 32.80 -21.32 -20.60
CA THR A 280 32.21 -20.24 -21.42
C THR A 280 33.29 -19.40 -22.07
N LYS A 281 33.19 -19.24 -23.41
CA LYS A 281 34.14 -18.57 -24.32
C LYS A 281 34.26 -17.05 -24.11
N ASP A 282 33.72 -16.48 -23.03
CA ASP A 282 33.77 -15.05 -22.70
C ASP A 282 34.64 -14.82 -21.46
N LYS A 283 35.96 -14.86 -21.64
CA LYS A 283 36.95 -14.72 -20.56
C LYS A 283 37.10 -13.30 -19.98
N ASP A 284 36.45 -12.28 -20.54
CA ASP A 284 36.79 -10.87 -20.24
C ASP A 284 35.75 -10.08 -19.42
N LYS A 285 34.64 -10.68 -18.99
CA LYS A 285 33.63 -9.97 -18.20
C LYS A 285 33.53 -10.57 -16.81
N ALA A 286 34.12 -9.89 -15.83
CA ALA A 286 33.86 -10.16 -14.42
C ALA A 286 32.35 -9.98 -14.16
N LEU A 287 31.65 -11.10 -13.97
CA LEU A 287 30.22 -11.11 -13.70
C LEU A 287 29.98 -10.95 -12.20
N VAL A 288 28.98 -10.14 -11.87
CA VAL A 288 28.53 -9.90 -10.50
C VAL A 288 27.03 -10.18 -10.37
N VAL A 289 26.64 -10.57 -9.17
CA VAL A 289 25.24 -10.81 -8.76
C VAL A 289 24.97 -10.01 -7.48
N LEU A 290 23.71 -9.72 -7.19
CA LEU A 290 23.28 -9.08 -5.95
C LEU A 290 23.80 -9.83 -4.71
N ASN A 291 24.39 -9.09 -3.77
CA ASN A 291 24.80 -9.62 -2.49
C ASN A 291 23.69 -9.47 -1.46
N GLU A 292 22.73 -10.41 -1.47
CA GLU A 292 21.55 -10.38 -0.61
C GLU A 292 21.91 -10.34 0.88
N SER A 293 22.91 -11.10 1.31
CA SER A 293 23.31 -11.16 2.73
C SER A 293 23.93 -9.85 3.22
N ALA A 294 24.72 -9.17 2.38
CA ALA A 294 25.30 -7.87 2.73
C ALA A 294 24.22 -6.78 2.82
N VAL A 295 23.26 -6.76 1.90
CA VAL A 295 22.15 -5.80 1.93
C VAL A 295 21.28 -6.02 3.17
N LEU A 296 20.95 -7.28 3.51
CA LEU A 296 20.24 -7.58 4.76
C LEU A 296 21.01 -7.11 6.00
N SER A 297 22.32 -7.36 6.04
CA SER A 297 23.18 -6.91 7.15
C SER A 297 23.25 -5.39 7.25
N GLU A 298 23.23 -4.68 6.11
CA GLU A 298 23.17 -3.22 6.07
C GLU A 298 21.84 -2.69 6.59
N ILE A 299 20.71 -3.29 6.18
CA ILE A 299 19.37 -2.94 6.68
C ILE A 299 19.29 -3.12 8.20
N ILE A 300 19.78 -4.25 8.72
CA ILE A 300 19.81 -4.52 10.17
C ILE A 300 20.69 -3.49 10.89
N ARG A 301 21.85 -3.15 10.31
CA ARG A 301 22.76 -2.15 10.89
C ARG A 301 22.15 -0.74 10.89
N LEU A 302 21.52 -0.32 9.80
CA LEU A 302 20.81 0.95 9.69
C LEU A 302 19.66 1.03 10.69
N GLY A 303 18.96 -0.09 10.88
CA GLY A 303 17.85 -0.22 11.82
C GLY A 303 18.26 -0.53 13.26
N SER A 304 19.53 -0.37 13.64
CA SER A 304 20.00 -0.69 15.00
C SER A 304 19.19 0.10 16.05
N GLY A 305 18.57 -0.63 16.99
CA GLY A 305 17.70 -0.06 18.02
C GLY A 305 16.22 0.08 17.62
N ILE A 306 15.86 -0.24 16.37
CA ILE A 306 14.47 -0.28 15.88
C ILE A 306 14.13 -1.67 15.34
N VAL A 307 15.06 -2.34 14.67
CA VAL A 307 14.89 -3.72 14.20
C VAL A 307 15.05 -4.67 15.38
N LYS A 308 14.12 -5.61 15.50
CA LYS A 308 14.18 -6.65 16.53
C LYS A 308 15.27 -7.66 16.14
N ALA A 309 16.26 -7.81 17.02
CA ALA A 309 17.35 -8.79 16.90
C ALA A 309 16.86 -10.24 17.07
#